data_AF-A0A4U9HFN2-F1
#
_entry.id   AF-A0A4U9HFN2-F1
#
_cell.length_a   1.000
_cell.length_b   1.000
_cell.length_c   1.000
_cell.angle_alpha   90.00
_cell.angle_beta   90.00
_cell.angle_gamma   90.00
#
_symmetry.space_group_name_H-M   'P 1'
#
loop_
_entity.id
_entity.type
_entity.pdbx_description
1 polymer ?
#
loop_
_entity_poly.entity_id
_entity_poly.type
_entity_poly.pdbx_seq_one_letter_code
_entity_poly.pdbx_strand_id
1 'polypeptide(L)' 'MLGCMLCTSRAVAAALPLAPAARFVDLDGPTWLAQDVEPGLDFACGVIRLGDA' A
#
# COMPACT_ATOMS: atom_id res chain seq x y z
N MET A 1 -7.28 12.79 -2.07
CA MET A 1 -6.69 11.68 -2.85
C MET A 1 -5.32 11.41 -2.26
N LEU A 2 -5.00 10.16 -1.99
CA LEU A 2 -3.68 9.71 -1.51
C LEU A 2 -3.13 8.72 -2.54
N GLY A 3 -1.98 9.04 -3.14
CA GLY A 3 -1.35 8.23 -4.17
C GLY A 3 0.04 7.76 -3.76
N CYS A 4 0.64 6.87 -4.55
CA CYS A 4 2.05 6.51 -4.46
C CYS A 4 2.78 6.65 -5.80
N MET A 5 4.11 6.55 -5.76
CA MET A 5 4.92 6.23 -6.94
C MET A 5 5.03 4.70 -7.08
N LEU A 6 5.74 4.21 -8.10
CA LEU A 6 6.28 2.85 -8.05
C LEU A 6 7.23 2.73 -6.86
N CYS A 7 6.87 1.90 -5.88
CA CYS A 7 7.54 1.80 -4.60
C CYS A 7 7.32 0.44 -3.96
N THR A 8 8.05 0.16 -2.88
CA THR A 8 7.91 -1.07 -2.10
C THR A 8 6.86 -0.91 -1.00
N SER A 9 6.43 -2.02 -0.39
CA SER A 9 5.50 -2.01 0.75
C SER A 9 5.93 -1.12 1.90
N ARG A 10 7.24 -0.88 2.08
CA ARG A 10 7.77 0.03 3.10
C ARG A 10 7.29 1.47 2.94
N ALA A 11 7.17 1.96 1.71
CA ALA A 11 6.68 3.30 1.46
C ALA A 11 5.16 3.39 1.63
N VAL A 12 4.43 2.36 1.17
CA VAL A 12 2.97 2.28 1.37
C VAL A 12 2.62 2.23 2.85
N ALA A 13 3.32 1.42 3.65
CA ALA A 13 3.11 1.32 5.09
C ALA A 13 3.26 2.67 5.81
N ALA A 14 4.25 3.49 5.41
CA ALA A 14 4.42 4.84 5.94
C ALA A 14 3.27 5.80 5.55
N ALA A 15 2.58 5.55 4.43
CA ALA A 15 1.46 6.37 3.96
C ALA A 15 0.10 5.93 4.54
N LEU A 16 -0.06 4.68 5.00
CA LEU A 16 -1.31 4.14 5.53
C LEU A 16 -2.00 5.02 6.60
N PRO A 17 -1.29 5.67 7.54
CA PRO A 17 -1.93 6.54 8.53
C PRO A 17 -2.72 7.72 7.92
N LEU A 18 -2.42 8.10 6.66
CA LEU A 18 -3.12 9.17 5.95
C LEU A 18 -4.39 8.67 5.22
N ALA A 19 -4.56 7.36 5.05
CA ALA A 19 -5.65 6.77 4.28
C ALA A 19 -7.06 7.16 4.78
N PRO A 20 -7.36 7.22 6.10
CA PRO A 20 -8.68 7.61 6.59
C PRO A 20 -9.09 9.04 6.23
N ALA A 21 -8.13 9.93 5.96
CA ALA A 21 -8.38 11.32 5.57
C ALA A 21 -8.61 11.48 4.06
N ALA A 22 -8.45 10.42 3.27
CA ALA A 22 -8.53 10.49 1.81
C ALA A 22 -9.85 9.90 1.29
N ARG A 23 -10.50 10.62 0.37
CA ARG A 23 -11.68 10.11 -0.35
C ARG A 23 -11.36 8.95 -1.30
N PHE A 24 -10.15 8.91 -1.84
CA PHE A 24 -9.64 7.90 -2.75
C PHE A 24 -8.19 7.61 -2.39
N VAL A 25 -7.83 6.32 -2.37
CA VAL A 25 -6.52 5.80 -2.02
C VAL A 25 -6.02 4.94 -3.19
N ASP A 26 -4.87 5.30 -3.74
CA ASP A 26 -4.18 4.62 -4.83
C ASP A 26 -2.76 4.30 -4.35
N LEU A 27 -2.62 3.17 -3.66
CA LEU A 27 -1.39 2.73 -3.01
C LEU A 27 -0.94 1.36 -3.54
N ASP A 28 -1.16 1.11 -4.83
CA ASP A 28 -0.90 -0.18 -5.48
C ASP A 28 0.53 -0.34 -6.02
N GLY A 29 1.40 0.67 -5.83
CA GLY A 29 2.78 0.69 -6.32
C GLY A 29 3.56 -0.62 -6.17
N PRO A 30 3.48 -1.33 -5.02
CA PRO A 30 4.15 -2.62 -4.84
C PRO A 30 3.64 -3.73 -5.76
N THR A 31 2.37 -3.71 -6.16
CA THR A 31 1.77 -4.74 -7.03
C THR A 31 2.32 -4.72 -8.46
N TRP A 32 2.96 -3.61 -8.85
CA TRP A 32 3.64 -3.45 -10.13
C TRP A 32 5.08 -3.95 -10.11
N LEU A 33 5.64 -4.27 -8.93
CA LEU A 33 6.99 -4.80 -8.80
C LEU A 33 7.00 -6.31 -9.01
N ALA A 34 7.99 -6.82 -9.75
CA ALA A 34 8.22 -8.26 -9.87
C ALA A 34 8.60 -8.90 -8.52
N GLN A 35 9.20 -8.13 -7.62
CA GLN A 35 9.56 -8.53 -6.26
C GLN A 35 9.46 -7.32 -5.32
N ASP A 36 8.81 -7.50 -4.18
CA ASP A 36 8.73 -6.52 -3.09
C ASP A 36 9.67 -6.90 -1.92
N VAL A 37 9.69 -6.07 -0.86
CA VAL A 37 10.39 -6.35 0.40
C VAL A 37 9.72 -7.48 1.18
N GLU A 38 10.49 -8.13 2.07
CA GLU A 38 10.01 -9.19 2.99
C GLU A 38 10.23 -8.76 4.46
N PRO A 39 9.18 -8.69 5.30
CA PRO A 39 7.77 -8.88 4.96
C PRO A 39 7.18 -7.72 4.14
N GLY A 40 6.29 -8.05 3.19
CA GLY A 40 5.50 -7.11 2.41
C GLY A 40 4.08 -6.93 2.95
N LEU A 41 3.33 -5.96 2.42
CA LEU A 41 1.90 -5.81 2.68
C LEU A 41 1.09 -6.85 1.86
N ASP A 42 -0.01 -7.34 2.43
CA ASP A 42 -0.91 -8.26 1.74
C ASP A 42 -1.86 -7.48 0.80
N PHE A 43 -1.63 -7.61 -0.50
CA PHE A 43 -2.49 -7.06 -1.55
C PHE A 43 -3.37 -8.15 -2.15
N ALA A 44 -4.68 -7.91 -2.24
CA ALA A 44 -5.61 -8.81 -2.92
C ALA A 44 -6.73 -8.03 -3.60
N CYS A 45 -6.98 -8.28 -4.89
CA CYS A 45 -8.13 -7.74 -5.63
C CYS A 45 -8.39 -6.23 -5.40
N GLY A 46 -7.34 -5.41 -5.42
CA GLY A 46 -7.45 -3.95 -5.22
C GLY A 46 -7.63 -3.48 -3.78
N VAL A 47 -7.48 -4.38 -2.78
CA VAL A 47 -7.47 -4.03 -1.36
C VAL A 47 -6.13 -4.37 -0.71
N ILE A 48 -5.74 -3.55 0.28
CA ILE A 48 -4.64 -3.84 1.20
C ILE A 48 -5.27 -4.46 2.45
N ARG A 49 -4.92 -5.70 2.77
CA ARG A 49 -5.40 -6.39 3.97
C ARG A 49 -4.47 -6.06 5.13
N LEU A 50 -4.94 -5.18 6.00
CA LEU A 50 -4.28 -4.88 7.26
C LEU A 50 -4.71 -5.95 8.27
N GLY A 51 -3.74 -6.64 8.87
CA GLY A 51 -4.02 -7.49 10.02
C GLY A 51 -4.47 -6.66 11.23
N ASP A 52 -5.04 -7.32 12.23
CA ASP A 52 -5.32 -6.68 13.52
C ASP A 52 -3.97 -6.26 14.14
N ALA A 53 -3.77 -4.95 14.30
CA ALA A 53 -2.67 -4.38 15.07
C ALA A 53 -2.96 -4.48 16.58
#